data_AF-A0A075AVN7-F1
#
_entry.id   AF-A0A075AVN7-F1
#
_cell.length_a   1.000
_cell.length_b   1.000
_cell.length_c   1.000
_cell.angle_alpha   90.00
_cell.angle_beta   90.00
_cell.angle_gamma   90.00
#
_symmetry.space_group_name_H-M   'P 1'
#
loop_
_entity.id
_entity.type
_entity.pdbx_description
1 polymer ?
#
loop_
_entity_poly.entity_id
_entity_poly.type
_entity_poly.pdbx_seq_one_letter_code
_entity_poly.pdbx_strand_id
1 'polypeptide(L)'
;MIKDLQELIESEKGLNEKGADFFSSYHTADEVFDWMKALTANHTDLVDLISIGQTFEGRNIWGFKISSNSSYLNKPNVVFHGAEHAREWISAAVVSYMANELITQYGKDAEITNLLDAFDFTIIPILNIDGYRYSHEKDRMWRKNRQPNAFCTGTDMNRNWGFKWEGKGSSAFPCSEVYRGKEPFSAPETQSMRDYLASLNNVVSYIDFHAYSQLWMYPWGFSCSNKSPDYKKQKQVADAAVNAIEKINNVKFTAFQTFKKVNGDSIDYAYATLNITYSYAVELRDTGRYGFMLPPEYIVPSGKETFAGLKAMLNEIVKLSQ
;
A
#
# COMPACT_ATOMS: atom_id res chain seq x y z
N MET A 1 3.97 -15.30 -18.98
CA MET A 1 2.60 -15.30 -19.56
C MET A 1 1.90 -16.57 -19.14
N ILE A 2 0.69 -16.42 -18.61
CA ILE A 2 -0.17 -17.48 -18.09
C ILE A 2 -0.88 -18.17 -19.26
N LYS A 3 -0.88 -19.51 -19.28
CA LYS A 3 -1.54 -20.30 -20.34
C LYS A 3 -3.05 -20.43 -20.13
N ASP A 4 -3.47 -20.55 -18.88
CA ASP A 4 -4.87 -20.61 -18.47
C ASP A 4 -5.07 -19.81 -17.17
N LEU A 5 -5.85 -18.74 -17.24
CA LEU A 5 -6.16 -17.89 -16.08
C LEU A 5 -7.15 -18.58 -15.14
N GLN A 6 -8.04 -19.42 -15.68
CA GLN A 6 -9.07 -20.10 -14.91
C GLN A 6 -8.45 -21.16 -13.99
N GLU A 7 -7.45 -21.89 -14.48
CA GLU A 7 -6.69 -22.87 -13.69
C GLU A 7 -6.02 -22.21 -12.46
N LEU A 8 -5.44 -21.01 -12.63
CA LEU A 8 -4.85 -20.27 -11.51
C LEU A 8 -5.92 -19.81 -10.51
N ILE A 9 -7.07 -19.33 -10.97
CA ILE A 9 -8.19 -18.94 -10.11
C ILE A 9 -8.69 -20.14 -9.29
N GLU A 10 -8.77 -21.32 -9.91
CA GLU A 10 -9.21 -22.54 -9.23
C GLU A 10 -8.19 -23.03 -8.20
N SER A 11 -6.88 -22.94 -8.50
CA SER A 11 -5.82 -23.25 -7.54
C SER A 11 -5.82 -22.32 -6.32
N GLU A 12 -6.16 -21.04 -6.51
CA GLU A 12 -6.22 -20.03 -5.44
C GLU A 12 -7.39 -20.28 -4.48
N LYS A 13 -8.54 -20.75 -4.99
CA LYS A 13 -9.72 -21.07 -4.17
C LYS A 13 -9.56 -22.34 -3.33
N GLY A 14 -8.67 -23.25 -3.71
CA GLY A 14 -8.48 -24.55 -3.07
C GLY A 14 -7.68 -24.52 -1.75
N LEU A 15 -7.16 -23.37 -1.32
CA LEU A 15 -6.16 -23.28 -0.24
C LEU A 15 -6.71 -22.79 1.11
N ASN A 16 -8.00 -22.45 1.22
CA ASN A 16 -8.59 -21.93 2.47
C ASN A 16 -9.05 -23.05 3.40
N GLU A 17 -8.10 -23.75 4.05
CA GLU A 17 -8.40 -24.71 5.12
C GLU A 17 -8.57 -23.98 6.47
N LYS A 18 -9.67 -24.29 7.21
CA LYS A 18 -9.92 -23.74 8.54
C LYS A 18 -8.83 -24.19 9.52
N GLY A 19 -8.10 -23.22 10.11
CA GLY A 19 -7.06 -23.46 11.13
C GLY A 19 -5.62 -23.31 10.63
N ALA A 20 -5.41 -22.95 9.37
CA ALA A 20 -4.10 -22.60 8.83
C ALA A 20 -3.59 -21.24 9.35
N ASP A 21 -2.27 -21.04 9.28
CA ASP A 21 -1.60 -19.76 9.59
C ASP A 21 -2.18 -18.63 8.72
N PHE A 22 -2.49 -17.46 9.29
CA PHE A 22 -3.14 -16.34 8.58
C PHE A 22 -2.34 -15.88 7.35
N PHE A 23 -1.03 -16.04 7.34
CA PHE A 23 -0.20 -15.65 6.19
C PHE A 23 -0.01 -16.75 5.14
N SER A 24 -0.73 -17.87 5.24
CA SER A 24 -0.66 -18.98 4.28
C SER A 24 -1.66 -18.86 3.11
N SER A 25 -2.59 -17.92 3.15
CA SER A 25 -3.65 -17.76 2.15
C SER A 25 -4.03 -16.29 1.92
N TYR A 26 -4.72 -16.00 0.81
CA TYR A 26 -5.35 -14.69 0.63
C TYR A 26 -6.71 -14.66 1.32
N HIS A 27 -6.94 -13.59 2.07
CA HIS A 27 -8.13 -13.42 2.89
C HIS A 27 -9.12 -12.44 2.26
N THR A 28 -10.40 -12.70 2.47
CA THR A 28 -11.47 -11.74 2.16
C THR A 28 -11.34 -10.50 3.05
N ALA A 29 -11.96 -9.38 2.67
CA ALA A 29 -11.93 -8.16 3.48
C ALA A 29 -12.47 -8.39 4.91
N ASP A 30 -13.52 -9.21 5.06
CA ASP A 30 -14.13 -9.49 6.35
C ASP A 30 -13.19 -10.31 7.25
N GLU A 31 -12.48 -11.31 6.70
CA GLU A 31 -11.47 -12.09 7.42
C GLU A 31 -10.27 -11.23 7.84
N VAL A 32 -9.82 -10.31 6.98
CA VAL A 32 -8.77 -9.34 7.35
C VAL A 32 -9.25 -8.47 8.51
N PHE A 33 -10.48 -7.97 8.48
CA PHE A 33 -11.00 -7.13 9.57
C PHE A 33 -11.16 -7.89 10.89
N ASP A 34 -11.61 -9.14 10.86
CA ASP A 34 -11.70 -9.96 12.06
C ASP A 34 -10.31 -10.26 12.66
N TRP A 35 -9.32 -10.51 11.80
CA TRP A 35 -7.92 -10.59 12.21
C TRP A 35 -7.40 -9.28 12.81
N MET A 36 -7.70 -8.12 12.20
CA MET A 36 -7.29 -6.81 12.72
C MET A 36 -7.86 -6.55 14.11
N LYS A 37 -9.14 -6.86 14.33
CA LYS A 37 -9.79 -6.73 15.65
C LYS A 37 -9.12 -7.64 16.68
N ALA A 38 -8.88 -8.90 16.33
CA ALA A 38 -8.23 -9.86 17.22
C ALA A 38 -6.80 -9.43 17.60
N LEU A 39 -6.02 -8.95 16.63
CA LEU A 39 -4.66 -8.48 16.87
C LEU A 39 -4.65 -7.25 17.79
N THR A 40 -5.55 -6.29 17.55
CA THR A 40 -5.69 -5.08 18.36
C THR A 40 -6.11 -5.39 19.80
N ALA A 41 -7.09 -6.29 19.99
CA ALA A 41 -7.57 -6.68 21.31
C ALA A 41 -6.48 -7.30 22.20
N ASN A 42 -5.42 -7.87 21.60
CA ASN A 42 -4.28 -8.46 22.31
C ASN A 42 -3.13 -7.48 22.56
N HIS A 43 -3.17 -6.26 22.02
CA HIS A 43 -2.07 -5.28 22.06
C HIS A 43 -2.59 -3.84 22.29
N THR A 44 -3.54 -3.67 23.22
CA THR A 44 -4.26 -2.40 23.46
C THR A 44 -3.38 -1.28 24.01
N ASP A 45 -2.17 -1.59 24.48
CA ASP A 45 -1.17 -0.64 24.96
C ASP A 45 -0.32 -0.02 23.83
N LEU A 46 -0.40 -0.58 22.62
CA LEU A 46 0.43 -0.22 21.47
C LEU A 46 -0.40 0.16 20.23
N VAL A 47 -1.59 -0.43 20.06
CA VAL A 47 -2.36 -0.38 18.81
C VAL A 47 -3.80 0.06 19.04
N ASP A 48 -4.26 1.01 18.23
CA ASP A 48 -5.66 1.35 18.05
C ASP A 48 -6.16 0.90 16.67
N LEU A 49 -7.41 0.45 16.60
CA LEU A 49 -8.13 0.25 15.35
C LEU A 49 -8.92 1.52 15.00
N ILE A 50 -8.55 2.17 13.91
CA ILE A 50 -9.16 3.44 13.47
C ILE A 50 -9.90 3.29 12.15
N SER A 51 -10.91 4.12 11.93
CA SER A 51 -11.50 4.32 10.60
C SER A 51 -11.08 5.69 10.06
N ILE A 52 -10.56 5.72 8.84
CA ILE A 52 -10.13 6.97 8.18
C ILE A 52 -11.23 7.61 7.32
N GLY A 53 -12.40 6.96 7.24
CA GLY A 53 -13.51 7.37 6.37
C GLY A 53 -14.29 6.16 5.86
N GLN A 54 -15.07 6.36 4.80
CA GLN A 54 -15.95 5.34 4.23
C GLN A 54 -15.77 5.19 2.72
N THR A 55 -15.97 3.98 2.22
CA THR A 55 -16.04 3.68 0.80
C THR A 55 -17.36 4.13 0.18
N PHE A 56 -17.48 4.02 -1.14
CA PHE A 56 -18.73 4.36 -1.84
C PHE A 56 -19.93 3.54 -1.35
N GLU A 57 -19.75 2.24 -1.10
CA GLU A 57 -20.81 1.37 -0.59
C GLU A 57 -21.00 1.47 0.94
N GLY A 58 -20.40 2.47 1.59
CA GLY A 58 -20.62 2.79 3.00
C GLY A 58 -19.84 1.93 4.00
N ARG A 59 -18.73 1.30 3.57
CA ARG A 59 -17.89 0.49 4.45
C ARG A 59 -16.79 1.34 5.06
N ASN A 60 -16.57 1.22 6.36
CA ASN A 60 -15.48 1.90 7.04
C ASN A 60 -14.13 1.43 6.49
N ILE A 61 -13.25 2.37 6.16
CA ILE A 61 -11.87 2.11 5.77
C ILE A 61 -11.04 1.98 7.04
N TRP A 62 -10.73 0.74 7.42
CA TRP A 62 -10.02 0.41 8.66
C TRP A 62 -8.51 0.45 8.49
N GLY A 63 -7.83 0.94 9.52
CA GLY A 63 -6.38 0.90 9.64
C GLY A 63 -5.94 0.71 11.09
N PHE A 64 -4.71 0.23 11.26
CA PHE A 64 -4.02 0.26 12.55
C PHE A 64 -3.38 1.64 12.75
N LYS A 65 -3.52 2.20 13.94
CA LYS A 65 -2.65 3.26 14.43
C LYS A 65 -1.75 2.66 15.51
N ILE A 66 -0.45 2.63 15.26
CA ILE A 66 0.54 2.01 16.14
C ILE A 66 1.43 3.11 16.71
N SER A 67 1.47 3.22 18.04
CA SER A 67 2.26 4.22 18.74
C SER A 67 2.78 3.63 20.04
N SER A 68 4.09 3.48 20.17
CA SER A 68 4.69 3.12 21.46
C SER A 68 4.67 4.28 22.45
N ASN A 69 4.66 3.94 23.74
CA ASN A 69 4.83 4.89 24.84
C ASN A 69 6.33 5.23 25.07
N SER A 70 7.03 5.62 24.00
CA SER A 70 8.44 6.02 24.08
C SER A 70 8.59 7.42 24.71
N SER A 71 9.78 7.74 25.20
CA SER A 71 10.08 9.08 25.73
C SER A 71 10.14 10.18 24.67
N TYR A 72 10.12 9.81 23.37
CA TYR A 72 10.19 10.76 22.27
C TYR A 72 8.81 11.39 22.07
N LEU A 73 8.68 12.66 22.44
CA LEU A 73 7.48 13.45 22.17
C LEU A 73 7.41 13.80 20.68
N ASN A 74 6.21 13.79 20.11
CA ASN A 74 5.93 14.20 18.72
C ASN A 74 6.64 13.37 17.64
N LYS A 75 6.54 12.04 17.75
CA LYS A 75 7.10 11.11 16.77
C LYS A 75 6.61 11.42 15.35
N PRO A 76 7.49 11.43 14.33
CA PRO A 76 7.08 11.54 12.94
C PRO A 76 6.18 10.37 12.52
N ASN A 77 5.20 10.67 11.68
CA ASN A 77 4.23 9.69 11.18
C ASN A 77 4.74 9.03 9.89
N VAL A 78 4.59 7.70 9.83
CA VAL A 78 4.76 6.87 8.64
C VAL A 78 3.39 6.29 8.29
N VAL A 79 2.89 6.59 7.10
CA VAL A 79 1.58 6.12 6.66
C VAL A 79 1.75 5.23 5.45
N PHE A 80 1.20 4.02 5.49
CA PHE A 80 1.20 3.19 4.30
C PHE A 80 -0.06 2.35 4.16
N HIS A 81 -0.39 2.02 2.92
CA HIS A 81 -1.58 1.25 2.61
C HIS A 81 -1.35 0.27 1.47
N GLY A 82 -2.28 -0.66 1.37
CA GLY A 82 -2.33 -1.63 0.29
C GLY A 82 -3.71 -1.69 -0.37
N ALA A 83 -3.75 -2.42 -1.48
CA ALA A 83 -4.94 -2.69 -2.27
C ALA A 83 -5.76 -1.42 -2.60
N GLU A 84 -5.11 -0.34 -3.05
CA GLU A 84 -5.79 0.73 -3.79
C GLU A 84 -6.37 0.18 -5.09
N HIS A 85 -5.67 -0.75 -5.74
CA HIS A 85 -6.23 -1.58 -6.81
C HIS A 85 -6.68 -2.94 -6.29
N ALA A 86 -7.93 -3.28 -6.58
CA ALA A 86 -8.62 -4.42 -5.97
C ALA A 86 -8.07 -5.81 -6.31
N ARG A 87 -7.46 -5.99 -7.49
CA ARG A 87 -6.91 -7.29 -7.95
C ARG A 87 -5.52 -7.61 -7.40
N GLU A 88 -4.87 -6.65 -6.76
CA GLU A 88 -3.47 -6.74 -6.32
C GLU A 88 -3.39 -7.36 -4.92
N TRP A 89 -3.91 -8.58 -4.76
CA TRP A 89 -4.13 -9.21 -3.45
C TRP A 89 -2.86 -9.35 -2.59
N ILE A 90 -1.70 -9.53 -3.21
CA ILE A 90 -0.40 -9.56 -2.51
C ILE A 90 -0.10 -8.27 -1.75
N SER A 91 -0.59 -7.12 -2.22
CA SER A 91 -0.43 -5.85 -1.51
C SER A 91 -1.13 -5.88 -0.14
N ALA A 92 -2.41 -6.27 -0.09
CA ALA A 92 -3.15 -6.39 1.16
C ALA A 92 -2.49 -7.39 2.12
N ALA A 93 -2.02 -8.54 1.61
CA ALA A 93 -1.37 -9.57 2.40
C ALA A 93 -0.02 -9.11 2.97
N VAL A 94 0.83 -8.47 2.16
CA VAL A 94 2.15 -7.97 2.59
C VAL A 94 2.02 -6.81 3.58
N VAL A 95 1.07 -5.89 3.36
CA VAL A 95 0.79 -4.80 4.31
C VAL A 95 0.29 -5.36 5.65
N SER A 96 -0.57 -6.38 5.62
CA SER A 96 -1.01 -7.09 6.83
C SER A 96 0.15 -7.79 7.54
N TYR A 97 1.07 -8.42 6.79
CA TYR A 97 2.27 -9.05 7.33
C TYR A 97 3.16 -8.04 8.06
N MET A 98 3.43 -6.89 7.45
CA MET A 98 4.25 -5.84 8.08
C MET A 98 3.58 -5.28 9.34
N ALA A 99 2.26 -5.09 9.35
CA ALA A 99 1.53 -4.71 10.55
C ALA A 99 1.69 -5.75 11.67
N ASN A 100 1.53 -7.04 11.34
CA ASN A 100 1.73 -8.13 12.30
C ASN A 100 3.12 -8.12 12.93
N GLU A 101 4.16 -7.98 12.10
CA GLU A 101 5.53 -7.98 12.59
C GLU A 101 5.80 -6.78 13.50
N LEU A 102 5.38 -5.57 13.11
CA LEU A 102 5.54 -4.38 13.94
C LEU A 102 4.85 -4.57 15.30
N ILE A 103 3.62 -5.07 15.32
CA ILE A 103 2.82 -5.20 16.54
C ILE A 103 3.35 -6.32 17.44
N THR A 104 3.58 -7.51 16.88
CA THR A 104 3.86 -8.72 17.69
C THR A 104 5.32 -8.84 18.14
N GLN A 105 6.24 -8.12 17.49
CA GLN A 105 7.67 -8.13 17.79
C GLN A 105 8.14 -6.91 18.58
N TYR A 106 7.27 -5.93 18.86
CA TYR A 106 7.61 -4.81 19.75
C TYR A 106 8.03 -5.34 21.13
N GLY A 107 9.16 -4.84 21.66
CA GLY A 107 9.77 -5.29 22.90
C GLY A 107 10.48 -6.65 22.83
N LYS A 108 10.47 -7.33 21.68
CA LYS A 108 11.16 -8.61 21.44
C LYS A 108 12.31 -8.47 20.45
N ASP A 109 12.07 -7.78 19.34
CA ASP A 109 13.07 -7.45 18.33
C ASP A 109 13.55 -6.00 18.53
N ALA A 110 14.87 -5.83 18.68
CA ALA A 110 15.45 -4.54 19.00
C ALA A 110 15.33 -3.53 17.85
N GLU A 111 15.40 -3.98 16.59
CA GLU A 111 15.25 -3.08 15.44
C GLU A 111 13.82 -2.58 15.32
N ILE A 112 12.84 -3.48 15.45
CA ILE A 112 11.41 -3.13 15.42
C ILE A 112 11.05 -2.21 16.59
N THR A 113 11.59 -2.48 17.78
CA THR A 113 11.39 -1.63 18.95
C THR A 113 11.92 -0.22 18.71
N ASN A 114 13.16 -0.10 18.20
CA ASN A 114 13.75 1.20 17.88
C ASN A 114 12.95 1.97 16.81
N LEU A 115 12.42 1.27 15.80
CA LEU A 115 11.58 1.90 14.77
C LEU A 115 10.25 2.39 15.34
N LEU A 116 9.58 1.60 16.17
CA LEU A 116 8.34 2.00 16.81
C LEU A 116 8.54 3.11 17.83
N ASP A 117 9.71 3.19 18.47
CA ASP A 117 10.04 4.30 19.36
C ASP A 117 10.37 5.60 18.61
N ALA A 118 10.85 5.48 17.36
CA ALA A 118 11.19 6.61 16.49
C ALA A 118 10.01 7.12 15.65
N PHE A 119 9.02 6.28 15.32
CA PHE A 119 7.92 6.61 14.40
C PHE A 119 6.56 6.17 14.94
N ASP A 120 5.53 6.95 14.62
CA ASP A 120 4.14 6.49 14.68
C ASP A 120 3.72 5.94 13.33
N PHE A 121 2.94 4.85 13.32
CA PHE A 121 2.50 4.22 12.09
C PHE A 121 1.00 4.30 11.92
N THR A 122 0.54 4.65 10.71
CA THR A 122 -0.80 4.28 10.26
C THR A 122 -0.70 3.27 9.12
N ILE A 123 -1.34 2.12 9.29
CA ILE A 123 -1.27 1.01 8.33
C ILE A 123 -2.67 0.63 7.91
N ILE A 124 -2.98 0.77 6.61
CA ILE A 124 -4.30 0.47 6.05
C ILE A 124 -4.16 -0.70 5.07
N PRO A 125 -4.44 -1.96 5.49
CA PRO A 125 -4.25 -3.12 4.63
C PRO A 125 -5.05 -3.08 3.31
N ILE A 126 -6.27 -2.52 3.35
CA ILE A 126 -7.17 -2.48 2.20
C ILE A 126 -7.81 -1.09 2.11
N LEU A 127 -7.31 -0.26 1.19
CA LEU A 127 -7.90 1.05 0.94
C LEU A 127 -9.19 0.95 0.11
N ASN A 128 -9.20 0.14 -0.95
CA ASN A 128 -10.35 -0.08 -1.84
C ASN A 128 -11.17 -1.31 -1.42
N ILE A 129 -11.89 -1.20 -0.30
CA ILE A 129 -12.62 -2.35 0.28
C ILE A 129 -13.69 -2.86 -0.68
N ASP A 130 -14.46 -1.97 -1.31
CA ASP A 130 -15.55 -2.37 -2.20
C ASP A 130 -15.04 -3.13 -3.43
N GLY A 131 -13.97 -2.61 -4.04
CA GLY A 131 -13.32 -3.27 -5.16
C GLY A 131 -12.71 -4.61 -4.74
N TYR A 132 -12.05 -4.66 -3.57
CA TYR A 132 -11.43 -5.88 -3.06
C TYR A 132 -12.46 -7.00 -2.81
N ARG A 133 -13.61 -6.68 -2.21
CA ARG A 133 -14.71 -7.65 -2.10
C ARG A 133 -15.20 -8.11 -3.46
N TYR A 134 -15.37 -7.18 -4.39
CA TYR A 134 -15.80 -7.51 -5.76
C TYR A 134 -14.80 -8.44 -6.46
N SER A 135 -13.49 -8.31 -6.20
CA SER A 135 -12.49 -9.21 -6.78
C SER A 135 -12.49 -10.61 -6.17
N HIS A 136 -12.90 -10.76 -4.91
CA HIS A 136 -13.13 -12.07 -4.29
C HIS A 136 -14.43 -12.73 -4.77
N GLU A 137 -15.49 -11.94 -4.96
CA GLU A 137 -16.85 -12.46 -5.13
C GLU A 137 -17.31 -12.56 -6.59
N LYS A 138 -16.81 -11.69 -7.49
CA LYS A 138 -17.38 -11.50 -8.83
C LYS A 138 -16.34 -11.47 -9.94
N ASP A 139 -15.31 -10.64 -9.83
CA ASP A 139 -14.31 -10.44 -10.90
C ASP A 139 -12.91 -10.26 -10.32
N ARG A 140 -12.16 -11.36 -10.28
CA ARG A 140 -10.79 -11.44 -9.76
C ARG A 140 -9.84 -10.38 -10.32
N MET A 141 -10.11 -9.88 -11.53
CA MET A 141 -9.27 -8.93 -12.24
C MET A 141 -9.77 -7.48 -12.13
N TRP A 142 -10.80 -7.23 -11.32
CA TRP A 142 -11.32 -5.90 -11.04
C TRP A 142 -10.24 -5.02 -10.40
N ARG A 143 -10.07 -3.80 -10.92
CA ARG A 143 -9.03 -2.86 -10.49
C ARG A 143 -9.59 -1.69 -9.67
N LYS A 144 -10.67 -1.08 -10.15
CA LYS A 144 -11.17 0.23 -9.71
C LYS A 144 -11.95 0.18 -8.38
N ASN A 145 -12.41 1.32 -7.87
CA ASN A 145 -13.45 1.32 -6.83
C ASN A 145 -14.82 0.87 -7.40
N ARG A 146 -15.89 0.93 -6.60
CA ARG A 146 -17.24 0.49 -7.00
C ARG A 146 -18.26 1.62 -7.22
N GLN A 147 -17.80 2.87 -7.27
CA GLN A 147 -18.65 4.02 -7.55
C GLN A 147 -19.24 3.97 -8.98
N PRO A 148 -20.57 4.06 -9.16
CA PRO A 148 -21.19 4.17 -10.47
C PRO A 148 -20.77 5.45 -11.20
N ASN A 149 -20.44 5.33 -12.48
CA ASN A 149 -20.02 6.43 -13.36
C ASN A 149 -20.69 6.30 -14.74
N ALA A 150 -21.81 7.00 -14.93
CA ALA A 150 -22.66 6.88 -16.11
C ALA A 150 -23.08 5.41 -16.35
N PHE A 151 -22.72 4.82 -17.50
CA PHE A 151 -23.03 3.43 -17.86
C PHE A 151 -21.97 2.41 -17.43
N CYS A 152 -20.89 2.85 -16.76
CA CYS A 152 -19.82 2.00 -16.26
C CYS A 152 -19.63 2.17 -14.76
N THR A 153 -18.88 1.27 -14.13
CA THR A 153 -18.60 1.32 -12.69
C THR A 153 -17.11 1.53 -12.45
N GLY A 154 -16.80 2.27 -11.40
CA GLY A 154 -15.47 2.43 -10.83
C GLY A 154 -14.65 3.58 -11.40
N THR A 155 -13.87 4.17 -10.52
CA THR A 155 -12.79 5.13 -10.76
C THR A 155 -11.46 4.46 -10.42
N ASP A 156 -10.43 4.66 -11.26
CA ASP A 156 -9.06 4.29 -10.89
C ASP A 156 -8.59 5.26 -9.81
N MET A 157 -8.50 4.76 -8.57
CA MET A 157 -8.18 5.56 -7.41
C MET A 157 -6.80 6.20 -7.54
N ASN A 158 -5.82 5.48 -8.10
CA ASN A 158 -4.48 6.00 -8.33
C ASN A 158 -4.36 6.87 -9.59
N ARG A 159 -5.49 7.39 -10.10
CA ARG A 159 -5.61 8.49 -11.08
C ARG A 159 -6.48 9.63 -10.58
N ASN A 160 -7.00 9.51 -9.36
CA ASN A 160 -8.03 10.40 -8.82
C ASN A 160 -7.44 11.46 -7.87
N TRP A 161 -6.13 11.54 -7.70
CA TRP A 161 -5.51 12.45 -6.74
C TRP A 161 -5.32 13.87 -7.31
N GLY A 162 -5.36 14.87 -6.42
CA GLY A 162 -5.42 16.31 -6.73
C GLY A 162 -4.12 16.97 -7.17
N PHE A 163 -3.16 16.24 -7.73
CA PHE A 163 -1.94 16.82 -8.29
C PHE A 163 -1.71 16.33 -9.71
N LYS A 164 -1.59 17.28 -10.64
CA LYS A 164 -1.49 16.99 -12.08
C LYS A 164 -2.55 15.97 -12.53
N TRP A 165 -3.77 16.11 -12.02
CA TRP A 165 -4.86 15.13 -12.18
C TRP A 165 -5.17 14.81 -13.65
N GLU A 166 -5.16 15.83 -14.51
CA GLU A 166 -5.31 15.65 -15.95
C GLU A 166 -3.96 15.45 -16.62
N GLY A 167 -3.87 14.47 -17.52
CA GLY A 167 -2.71 14.28 -18.36
C GLY A 167 -2.61 12.86 -18.91
N LYS A 168 -1.37 12.43 -19.19
CA LYS A 168 -1.10 11.11 -19.76
C LYS A 168 -1.22 10.04 -18.67
N GLY A 169 -1.45 8.80 -19.10
CA GLY A 169 -1.63 7.67 -18.18
C GLY A 169 -2.96 7.65 -17.43
N SER A 170 -3.84 8.63 -17.64
CA SER A 170 -5.21 8.67 -17.13
C SER A 170 -6.21 8.88 -18.28
N SER A 171 -7.49 8.55 -18.04
CA SER A 171 -8.56 8.66 -19.04
C SER A 171 -9.78 9.41 -18.49
N ALA A 172 -10.42 10.23 -19.31
CA ALA A 172 -11.70 10.88 -19.00
C ALA A 172 -12.91 9.99 -19.33
N PHE A 173 -12.71 8.81 -19.93
CA PHE A 173 -13.78 7.90 -20.32
C PHE A 173 -14.15 6.94 -19.17
N PRO A 174 -15.40 6.94 -18.66
CA PRO A 174 -15.79 6.16 -17.47
C PRO A 174 -15.51 4.65 -17.52
N CYS A 175 -15.56 4.04 -18.69
CA CYS A 175 -15.32 2.60 -18.85
C CYS A 175 -13.84 2.22 -18.97
N SER A 176 -12.94 3.20 -18.97
CA SER A 176 -11.50 2.93 -18.97
C SER A 176 -11.06 2.35 -17.61
N GLU A 177 -10.11 1.41 -17.66
CA GLU A 177 -9.43 0.89 -16.46
C GLU A 177 -8.61 1.95 -15.72
N VAL A 178 -8.24 3.03 -16.42
CA VAL A 178 -7.51 4.19 -15.88
C VAL A 178 -8.39 5.44 -15.84
N TYR A 179 -9.72 5.26 -15.69
CA TYR A 179 -10.65 6.38 -15.57
C TYR A 179 -10.34 7.22 -14.33
N ARG A 180 -10.06 8.52 -14.53
CA ARG A 180 -9.58 9.43 -13.48
C ARG A 180 -10.66 10.00 -12.56
N GLY A 181 -11.92 9.70 -12.81
CA GLY A 181 -13.07 10.30 -12.13
C GLY A 181 -13.54 11.59 -12.80
N LYS A 182 -14.59 12.19 -12.25
CA LYS A 182 -15.22 13.43 -12.77
C LYS A 182 -14.47 14.70 -12.37
N GLU A 183 -13.77 14.65 -11.25
CA GLU A 183 -12.94 15.71 -10.66
C GLU A 183 -11.90 15.06 -9.72
N PRO A 184 -10.82 15.75 -9.34
CA PRO A 184 -9.89 15.21 -8.36
C PRO A 184 -10.59 14.93 -7.03
N PHE A 185 -10.26 13.80 -6.43
CA PHE A 185 -10.89 13.27 -5.22
C PHE A 185 -12.41 13.13 -5.40
N SER A 186 -12.87 12.58 -6.52
CA SER A 186 -14.29 12.21 -6.70
C SER A 186 -14.63 10.85 -6.12
N ALA A 187 -13.63 10.01 -5.86
CA ALA A 187 -13.78 8.75 -5.15
C ALA A 187 -13.76 9.00 -3.63
N PRO A 188 -14.74 8.51 -2.86
CA PRO A 188 -14.79 8.73 -1.42
C PRO A 188 -13.60 8.09 -0.68
N GLU A 189 -13.00 7.03 -1.24
CA GLU A 189 -11.83 6.38 -0.66
C GLU A 189 -10.57 7.27 -0.75
N THR A 190 -10.34 7.93 -1.89
CA THR A 190 -9.21 8.87 -2.04
C THR A 190 -9.44 10.17 -1.28
N GLN A 191 -10.70 10.63 -1.17
CA GLN A 191 -11.07 11.74 -0.27
C GLN A 191 -10.73 11.41 1.18
N SER A 192 -11.13 10.22 1.66
CA SER A 192 -10.87 9.77 3.02
C SER A 192 -9.37 9.74 3.33
N MET A 193 -8.57 9.20 2.41
CA MET A 193 -7.12 9.15 2.58
C MET A 193 -6.47 10.54 2.55
N ARG A 194 -6.91 11.43 1.66
CA ARG A 194 -6.48 12.84 1.62
C ARG A 194 -6.73 13.54 2.94
N ASP A 195 -7.97 13.46 3.43
CA ASP A 195 -8.41 14.16 4.63
C ASP A 195 -7.70 13.61 5.87
N TYR A 196 -7.48 12.29 5.92
CA TYR A 196 -6.69 11.66 6.97
C TYR A 196 -5.24 12.14 6.97
N LEU A 197 -4.54 12.08 5.82
CA LEU A 197 -3.16 12.57 5.71
C LEU A 197 -3.04 14.06 6.08
N ALA A 198 -3.99 14.88 5.67
CA ALA A 198 -4.02 16.31 6.02
C ALA A 198 -4.32 16.58 7.50
N SER A 199 -4.96 15.64 8.20
CA SER A 199 -5.24 15.74 9.63
C SER A 199 -4.03 15.40 10.51
N LEU A 200 -3.05 14.69 9.96
CA LEU A 200 -1.84 14.30 10.67
C LEU A 200 -0.79 15.41 10.64
N ASN A 201 -0.08 15.56 11.75
CA ASN A 201 1.11 16.41 11.81
C ASN A 201 2.35 15.57 11.53
N ASN A 202 3.38 16.19 10.92
CA ASN A 202 4.71 15.60 10.77
C ASN A 202 4.72 14.21 10.08
N VAL A 203 3.97 14.04 8.99
CA VAL A 203 4.06 12.83 8.16
C VAL A 203 5.35 12.89 7.34
N VAL A 204 6.30 12.02 7.65
CA VAL A 204 7.61 12.01 6.98
C VAL A 204 7.64 11.06 5.79
N SER A 205 6.86 9.97 5.85
CA SER A 205 6.79 9.00 4.76
C SER A 205 5.36 8.55 4.50
N TYR A 206 5.05 8.44 3.21
CA TYR A 206 3.81 7.89 2.68
C TYR A 206 4.15 6.80 1.66
N ILE A 207 3.61 5.60 1.83
CA ILE A 207 3.91 4.46 0.95
C ILE A 207 2.63 3.82 0.44
N ASP A 208 2.57 3.67 -0.87
CA ASP A 208 1.46 3.08 -1.59
C ASP A 208 1.90 1.73 -2.20
N PHE A 209 1.45 0.62 -1.61
CA PHE A 209 1.84 -0.72 -2.03
C PHE A 209 0.92 -1.23 -3.15
N HIS A 210 1.51 -1.54 -4.30
CA HIS A 210 0.90 -2.11 -5.50
C HIS A 210 1.50 -3.49 -5.81
N ALA A 211 0.95 -4.14 -6.83
CA ALA A 211 1.61 -5.22 -7.54
C ALA A 211 1.26 -5.14 -9.02
N TYR A 212 2.07 -5.64 -9.94
CA TYR A 212 3.33 -6.34 -9.79
C TYR A 212 4.37 -5.63 -10.65
N SER A 213 5.66 -5.78 -10.33
CA SER A 213 6.81 -5.53 -11.24
C SER A 213 8.16 -5.55 -10.49
N GLN A 214 8.17 -5.69 -9.16
CA GLN A 214 9.36 -5.57 -8.31
C GLN A 214 10.05 -4.21 -8.44
N LEU A 215 9.31 -3.15 -8.09
CA LEU A 215 9.76 -1.77 -8.23
C LEU A 215 9.61 -1.01 -6.92
N TRP A 216 10.56 -0.13 -6.63
CA TRP A 216 10.48 0.85 -5.55
C TRP A 216 10.55 2.25 -6.15
N MET A 217 9.39 2.87 -6.32
CA MET A 217 9.24 4.07 -7.12
C MET A 217 9.04 5.32 -6.26
N TYR A 218 9.59 6.44 -6.71
CA TYR A 218 9.42 7.76 -6.09
C TYR A 218 9.03 8.82 -7.13
N PRO A 219 8.49 9.97 -6.71
CA PRO A 219 8.08 11.05 -7.61
C PRO A 219 9.17 11.49 -8.59
N TRP A 220 8.83 11.95 -9.79
CA TRP A 220 7.47 12.18 -10.29
C TRP A 220 6.94 11.04 -11.17
N GLY A 221 5.65 10.75 -11.04
CA GLY A 221 4.85 9.95 -11.96
C GLY A 221 4.41 10.73 -13.20
N PHE A 222 4.01 11.99 -13.04
CA PHE A 222 3.44 12.78 -14.16
C PHE A 222 4.47 13.20 -15.22
N SER A 223 5.77 13.16 -14.90
CA SER A 223 6.85 13.62 -15.77
C SER A 223 8.05 12.67 -15.74
N CYS A 224 8.57 12.33 -16.93
CA CYS A 224 9.80 11.55 -17.07
C CYS A 224 11.05 12.44 -17.11
N SER A 225 10.90 13.74 -17.36
CA SER A 225 12.03 14.67 -17.54
C SER A 225 12.34 15.47 -16.29
N ASN A 226 11.32 15.73 -15.45
CA ASN A 226 11.47 16.52 -14.26
C ASN A 226 11.76 15.60 -13.09
N LYS A 227 12.64 16.03 -12.18
CA LYS A 227 12.91 15.35 -10.91
C LYS A 227 12.27 16.13 -9.77
N SER A 228 11.93 15.46 -8.69
CA SER A 228 11.59 16.14 -7.43
C SER A 228 12.81 16.92 -6.91
N PRO A 229 12.62 18.05 -6.23
CA PRO A 229 13.70 18.72 -5.50
C PRO A 229 14.49 17.77 -4.59
N ASP A 230 13.82 16.79 -3.98
CA ASP A 230 14.41 15.82 -3.04
C ASP A 230 14.85 14.49 -3.69
N TYR A 231 14.93 14.40 -5.02
CA TYR A 231 15.13 13.11 -5.71
C TYR A 231 16.38 12.35 -5.25
N LYS A 232 17.44 13.06 -4.83
CA LYS A 232 18.66 12.42 -4.31
C LYS A 232 18.40 11.69 -2.99
N LYS A 233 17.69 12.33 -2.06
CA LYS A 233 17.30 11.75 -0.78
C LYS A 233 16.32 10.60 -1.01
N GLN A 234 15.31 10.83 -1.84
CA GLN A 234 14.31 9.81 -2.18
C GLN A 234 14.96 8.57 -2.80
N LYS A 235 15.91 8.77 -3.72
CA LYS A 235 16.67 7.67 -4.34
C LYS A 235 17.54 6.95 -3.32
N GLN A 236 18.30 7.67 -2.48
CA GLN A 236 19.16 7.04 -1.48
C GLN A 236 18.38 6.12 -0.54
N VAL A 237 17.22 6.60 -0.07
CA VAL A 237 16.33 5.86 0.82
C VAL A 237 15.67 4.67 0.10
N ALA A 238 15.28 4.82 -1.18
CA ALA A 238 14.78 3.71 -1.99
C ALA A 238 15.87 2.66 -2.30
N ASP A 239 17.11 3.10 -2.55
CA ASP A 239 18.25 2.21 -2.77
C ASP A 239 18.53 1.36 -1.52
N ALA A 240 18.44 1.97 -0.33
CA ALA A 240 18.57 1.24 0.94
C ALA A 240 17.51 0.13 1.06
N ALA A 241 16.26 0.42 0.68
CA ALA A 241 15.17 -0.55 0.70
C ALA A 241 15.41 -1.72 -0.26
N VAL A 242 15.69 -1.45 -1.54
CA VAL A 242 15.87 -2.53 -2.54
C VAL A 242 17.11 -3.37 -2.28
N ASN A 243 18.18 -2.78 -1.75
CA ASN A 243 19.38 -3.52 -1.34
C ASN A 243 19.10 -4.44 -0.14
N ALA A 244 18.19 -4.07 0.76
CA ALA A 244 17.79 -4.92 1.88
C ALA A 244 16.87 -6.07 1.42
N ILE A 245 15.94 -5.80 0.49
CA ILE A 245 15.09 -6.81 -0.14
C ILE A 245 15.93 -7.91 -0.79
N GLU A 246 16.93 -7.54 -1.59
CA GLU A 246 17.78 -8.50 -2.31
C GLU A 246 18.50 -9.46 -1.35
N LYS A 247 18.85 -9.01 -0.15
CA LYS A 247 19.54 -9.85 0.86
C LYS A 247 18.68 -10.94 1.48
N ILE A 248 17.35 -10.86 1.41
CA ILE A 248 16.46 -11.84 2.05
C ILE A 248 16.33 -13.09 1.19
N ASN A 249 15.90 -12.95 -0.06
CA ASN A 249 15.62 -14.08 -0.95
C ASN A 249 16.23 -13.91 -2.37
N ASN A 250 17.21 -13.01 -2.53
CA ASN A 250 17.85 -12.70 -3.82
C ASN A 250 16.86 -12.19 -4.89
N VAL A 251 15.76 -11.57 -4.45
CA VAL A 251 14.78 -10.95 -5.33
C VAL A 251 15.18 -9.52 -5.62
N LYS A 252 15.27 -9.19 -6.90
CA LYS A 252 15.74 -7.89 -7.36
C LYS A 252 14.59 -6.93 -7.54
N PHE A 253 14.54 -5.91 -6.70
CA PHE A 253 13.72 -4.73 -6.91
C PHE A 253 14.55 -3.63 -7.56
N THR A 254 13.92 -2.81 -8.40
CA THR A 254 14.59 -1.63 -8.98
C THR A 254 14.05 -0.37 -8.34
N ALA A 255 14.97 0.45 -7.78
CA ALA A 255 14.65 1.77 -7.27
C ALA A 255 14.76 2.83 -8.39
N PHE A 256 13.67 3.51 -8.73
CA PHE A 256 13.68 4.50 -9.81
C PHE A 256 12.54 5.52 -9.73
N GLN A 257 12.68 6.63 -10.47
CA GLN A 257 11.62 7.62 -10.61
C GLN A 257 10.46 7.06 -11.44
N THR A 258 9.20 7.21 -11.01
CA THR A 258 8.01 6.69 -11.71
C THR A 258 7.92 7.11 -13.20
N PHE A 259 8.52 6.34 -14.12
CA PHE A 259 8.67 6.72 -15.53
C PHE A 259 7.41 6.53 -16.40
N LYS A 260 6.27 6.12 -15.84
CA LYS A 260 5.11 5.66 -16.62
C LYS A 260 4.17 6.77 -17.12
N LYS A 261 4.47 8.06 -16.90
CA LYS A 261 3.56 9.20 -17.20
C LYS A 261 2.19 8.95 -16.59
N VAL A 262 2.15 8.87 -15.27
CA VAL A 262 0.94 8.67 -14.49
C VAL A 262 0.51 10.02 -13.94
N ASN A 263 -0.70 10.44 -14.25
CA ASN A 263 -1.29 11.68 -13.78
C ASN A 263 -2.35 11.37 -12.72
N GLY A 264 -2.35 12.15 -11.63
CA GLY A 264 -3.30 11.99 -10.53
C GLY A 264 -3.00 10.78 -9.63
N ASP A 265 -1.74 10.40 -9.47
CA ASP A 265 -1.34 9.35 -8.51
C ASP A 265 -1.14 9.90 -7.09
N SER A 266 -1.14 8.96 -6.14
CA SER A 266 -1.13 9.24 -4.71
C SER A 266 0.19 9.82 -4.22
N ILE A 267 1.32 9.32 -4.73
CA ILE A 267 2.67 9.67 -4.23
C ILE A 267 3.12 11.03 -4.74
N ASP A 268 2.73 11.40 -5.97
CA ASP A 268 2.98 12.75 -6.50
C ASP A 268 2.16 13.79 -5.73
N TYR A 269 0.90 13.48 -5.37
CA TYR A 269 0.08 14.36 -4.53
C TYR A 269 0.65 14.52 -3.11
N ALA A 270 0.98 13.40 -2.44
CA ALA A 270 1.54 13.40 -1.10
C ALA A 270 2.83 14.23 -1.03
N TYR A 271 3.72 14.07 -2.01
CA TYR A 271 4.95 14.85 -2.07
C TYR A 271 4.69 16.33 -2.39
N ALA A 272 3.93 16.63 -3.46
CA ALA A 272 3.79 18.01 -3.95
C ALA A 272 2.89 18.90 -3.10
N THR A 273 1.86 18.32 -2.50
CA THR A 273 0.77 19.08 -1.85
C THR A 273 0.84 19.00 -0.34
N LEU A 274 1.23 17.84 0.20
CA LEU A 274 1.34 17.63 1.65
C LEU A 274 2.78 17.72 2.16
N ASN A 275 3.75 17.97 1.28
CA ASN A 275 5.18 18.07 1.60
C ASN A 275 5.76 16.80 2.27
N ILE A 276 5.21 15.63 1.97
CA ILE A 276 5.70 14.36 2.50
C ILE A 276 6.91 13.92 1.68
N THR A 277 8.11 14.27 2.16
CA THR A 277 9.37 14.09 1.41
C THR A 277 9.60 12.66 0.94
N TYR A 278 9.36 11.67 1.81
CA TYR A 278 9.60 10.26 1.52
C TYR A 278 8.33 9.56 1.05
N SER A 279 7.82 9.98 -0.12
CA SER A 279 6.66 9.39 -0.78
C SER A 279 7.07 8.31 -1.78
N TYR A 280 6.51 7.11 -1.66
CA TYR A 280 6.90 5.94 -2.47
C TYR A 280 5.71 5.11 -2.95
N ALA A 281 5.82 4.55 -4.15
CA ALA A 281 4.95 3.50 -4.66
C ALA A 281 5.77 2.23 -4.84
N VAL A 282 5.33 1.11 -4.27
CA VAL A 282 6.08 -0.16 -4.32
C VAL A 282 5.29 -1.19 -5.11
N GLU A 283 5.82 -1.65 -6.24
CA GLU A 283 5.22 -2.74 -7.01
C GLU A 283 5.84 -4.05 -6.55
N LEU A 284 5.08 -4.87 -5.85
CA LEU A 284 5.54 -6.12 -5.27
C LEU A 284 5.83 -7.19 -6.35
N ARG A 285 6.10 -8.42 -5.88
CA ARG A 285 6.26 -9.57 -6.76
C ARG A 285 5.02 -9.78 -7.65
N ASP A 286 5.17 -10.40 -8.81
CA ASP A 286 6.41 -10.83 -9.46
C ASP A 286 6.75 -9.90 -10.66
N THR A 287 7.40 -10.43 -11.70
CA THR A 287 7.72 -9.69 -12.93
C THR A 287 6.86 -10.12 -14.12
N GLY A 288 5.73 -10.80 -13.87
CA GLY A 288 4.73 -11.18 -14.87
C GLY A 288 4.63 -12.67 -15.20
N ARG A 289 5.20 -13.56 -14.38
CA ARG A 289 4.93 -15.01 -14.50
C ARG A 289 3.50 -15.29 -14.05
N TYR A 290 3.16 -14.81 -12.86
CA TYR A 290 1.84 -14.90 -12.24
C TYR A 290 1.11 -13.56 -12.22
N GLY A 291 1.86 -12.44 -12.19
CA GLY A 291 1.28 -11.11 -12.12
C GLY A 291 0.38 -10.95 -10.89
N PHE A 292 -0.90 -10.62 -11.11
CA PHE A 292 -1.88 -10.43 -10.03
C PHE A 292 -2.36 -11.74 -9.38
N MET A 293 -2.07 -12.89 -9.98
CA MET A 293 -2.44 -14.24 -9.50
C MET A 293 -1.25 -14.91 -8.79
N LEU A 294 -0.46 -14.14 -8.04
CA LEU A 294 0.73 -14.65 -7.37
C LEU A 294 0.35 -15.72 -6.34
N PRO A 295 0.89 -16.96 -6.42
CA PRO A 295 0.49 -18.04 -5.53
C PRO A 295 0.69 -17.73 -4.03
N PRO A 296 -0.20 -18.19 -3.13
CA PRO A 296 -0.14 -17.87 -1.71
C PRO A 296 1.17 -18.25 -1.00
N GLU A 297 1.91 -19.26 -1.48
CA GLU A 297 3.22 -19.60 -0.90
C GLU A 297 4.25 -18.47 -1.01
N TYR A 298 3.99 -17.45 -1.83
CA TYR A 298 4.82 -16.25 -1.95
C TYR A 298 4.40 -15.11 -1.01
N ILE A 299 3.31 -15.23 -0.24
CA ILE A 299 2.88 -14.21 0.73
C ILE A 299 3.97 -13.97 1.77
N VAL A 300 4.37 -15.01 2.52
CA VAL A 300 5.39 -14.89 3.57
C VAL A 300 6.76 -14.46 3.02
N PRO A 301 7.30 -15.05 1.92
CA PRO A 301 8.52 -14.55 1.29
C PRO A 301 8.45 -13.06 0.95
N SER A 302 7.36 -12.63 0.29
CA SER A 302 7.16 -11.22 -0.11
C SER A 302 7.04 -10.31 1.11
N GLY A 303 6.37 -10.77 2.17
CA GLY A 303 6.27 -10.08 3.47
C GLY A 303 7.64 -9.85 4.10
N LYS A 304 8.44 -10.90 4.24
CA LYS A 304 9.80 -10.82 4.82
C LYS A 304 10.73 -9.90 4.04
N GLU A 305 10.74 -10.05 2.72
CA GLU A 305 11.51 -9.21 1.79
C GLU A 305 11.14 -7.74 1.95
N THR A 306 9.85 -7.43 1.78
CA THR A 306 9.35 -6.06 1.78
C THR A 306 9.53 -5.42 3.15
N PHE A 307 9.34 -6.17 4.23
CA PHE A 307 9.56 -5.67 5.58
C PHE A 307 11.03 -5.33 5.84
N ALA A 308 11.97 -6.15 5.36
CA ALA A 308 13.39 -5.79 5.40
C ALA A 308 13.68 -4.48 4.63
N GLY A 309 13.03 -4.30 3.48
CA GLY A 309 13.06 -3.05 2.72
C GLY A 309 12.52 -1.86 3.51
N LEU A 310 11.34 -1.99 4.13
CA LEU A 310 10.71 -0.97 4.96
C LEU A 310 11.61 -0.56 6.12
N LYS A 311 12.14 -1.53 6.88
CA LYS A 311 13.04 -1.26 8.02
C LYS A 311 14.29 -0.51 7.57
N ALA A 312 14.95 -0.97 6.49
CA ALA A 312 16.14 -0.31 5.95
C ALA A 312 15.85 1.12 5.46
N MET A 313 14.70 1.32 4.81
CA MET A 313 14.23 2.64 4.38
C MET A 313 14.09 3.61 5.56
N LEU A 314 13.39 3.19 6.61
CA LEU A 314 13.11 4.01 7.78
C LEU A 314 14.38 4.32 8.58
N ASN A 315 15.27 3.33 8.74
CA ASN A 315 16.58 3.56 9.34
C ASN A 315 17.41 4.59 8.56
N GLU A 316 17.32 4.59 7.22
CA GLU A 316 18.01 5.59 6.39
C GLU A 316 17.39 6.99 6.54
N ILE A 317 16.07 7.09 6.69
CA ILE A 317 15.37 8.35 7.00
C ILE A 317 15.82 8.91 8.35
N VAL A 318 15.99 8.07 9.38
CA VAL A 318 16.51 8.51 10.69
C VAL A 318 17.90 9.12 10.55
N LYS A 319 18.81 8.46 9.81
CA LYS A 319 20.18 8.97 9.60
C LYS A 319 20.21 10.31 8.86
N LEU A 320 19.33 10.50 7.88
CA LEU A 320 19.24 11.75 7.11
C LEU A 320 18.59 12.91 7.88
N SER A 321 18.01 12.61 9.04
CA SER A 321 17.36 13.60 9.92
C SER A 321 18.27 14.07 11.06
N GLN A 322 19.48 13.50 11.17
CA GLN A 322 20.55 13.88 12.10
C GLN A 322 21.56 14.80 11.42
#